data_AF-A0ABD6W9Y6-F1
#
_entry.id   AF-A0ABD6W9Y6-F1
#
_cell.length_a   1.000
_cell.length_b   1.000
_cell.length_c   1.000
_cell.angle_alpha   90.00
_cell.angle_beta   90.00
_cell.angle_gamma   90.00
#
_symmetry.space_group_name_H-M   'P 1'
#
loop_
_entity.id
_entity.type
_entity.pdbx_description
1 polymer ?
#
loop_
_entity_poly.entity_id
_entity_poly.type
_entity_poly.pdbx_seq_one_letter_code
_entity_poly.pdbx_strand_id
1 'polypeptide(L)'
;MTQQDVPQITVPLGRPVAVEALRYTAMYGPKPFPEALLILFDNGSYKILSPGEEHYGSYVSATDPSQPLHHIAFLSWPSSDWESNVASHTLTFEPATRAFIQTLLLPGAPVPHAQHGYTETVEEPASVDLSASWEQVRETYAAVFERLLDRVTRG
;
A
#
# COMPACT_ATOMS: atom_id res chain seq x y z
N MET A 1 15.42 -21.06 -30.93
CA MET A 1 15.87 -21.01 -29.53
C MET A 1 14.92 -21.89 -28.74
N THR A 2 15.42 -23.00 -28.19
CA THR A 2 14.61 -23.91 -27.38
C THR A 2 14.33 -23.26 -26.04
N GLN A 3 13.05 -23.17 -25.68
CA GLN A 3 12.55 -22.76 -24.37
C GLN A 3 13.23 -23.66 -23.32
N GLN A 4 14.28 -23.17 -22.67
CA GLN A 4 14.82 -23.84 -21.50
C GLN A 4 13.78 -23.69 -20.40
N ASP A 5 13.41 -24.80 -19.75
CA ASP A 5 12.56 -24.77 -18.56
C ASP A 5 13.23 -23.89 -17.52
N VAL A 6 12.71 -22.67 -17.37
CA VAL A 6 13.14 -21.75 -16.32
C VAL A 6 12.64 -22.36 -15.02
N PRO A 7 13.52 -22.58 -14.01
CA PRO A 7 13.08 -23.14 -12.74
C PRO A 7 12.04 -22.22 -12.11
N GLN A 8 10.84 -22.76 -11.90
CA GLN A 8 9.75 -22.05 -11.25
C GLN A 8 9.86 -22.22 -9.73
N ILE A 9 9.74 -21.12 -9.00
CA ILE A 9 9.60 -21.12 -7.54
C ILE A 9 8.22 -20.58 -7.17
N THR A 10 7.58 -21.19 -6.18
CA THR A 10 6.36 -20.67 -5.58
C THR A 10 6.71 -19.99 -4.27
N VAL A 11 6.39 -18.71 -4.15
CA VAL A 11 6.57 -17.93 -2.92
C VAL A 11 5.17 -17.62 -2.36
N PRO A 12 4.76 -18.21 -1.21
CA PRO A 12 3.47 -17.87 -0.62
C PRO A 12 3.49 -16.42 -0.12
N LEU A 13 2.32 -15.79 -0.10
CA LEU A 13 2.14 -14.55 0.67
C LEU A 13 2.32 -14.87 2.16
N GLY A 14 3.01 -13.99 2.89
CA GLY A 14 3.25 -14.15 4.31
C GLY A 14 2.00 -13.93 5.18
N ARG A 15 2.17 -13.88 6.49
CA ARG A 15 1.10 -13.50 7.42
C ARG A 15 1.05 -11.97 7.57
N PRO A 16 -0.13 -11.34 7.59
CA PRO A 16 -0.24 -9.91 7.86
C PRO A 16 0.40 -9.55 9.21
N VAL A 17 1.29 -8.55 9.21
CA VAL A 17 1.97 -8.03 10.40
C VAL A 17 1.65 -6.58 10.70
N ALA A 18 1.23 -5.82 9.68
CA ALA A 18 0.74 -4.45 9.83
C ALA A 18 -0.33 -4.17 8.78
N VAL A 19 -1.34 -3.40 9.16
CA VAL A 19 -2.41 -2.94 8.26
C VAL A 19 -2.65 -1.46 8.51
N GLU A 20 -2.57 -0.66 7.46
CA GLU A 20 -2.74 0.79 7.52
C GLU A 20 -3.84 1.21 6.53
N ALA A 21 -4.86 1.89 7.04
CA ALA A 21 -5.81 2.61 6.21
C ALA A 21 -5.19 3.98 5.85
N LEU A 22 -5.10 4.28 4.56
CA LEU A 22 -4.54 5.51 4.04
C LEU A 22 -5.65 6.42 3.53
N ARG A 23 -5.49 7.73 3.73
CA ARG A 23 -6.29 8.76 3.06
C ARG A 23 -5.40 9.84 2.46
N TYR A 24 -5.33 9.91 1.13
CA TYR A 24 -4.57 10.91 0.40
C TYR A 24 -5.30 12.26 0.34
N THR A 25 -4.55 13.35 0.50
CA THR A 25 -5.03 14.74 0.36
C THR A 25 -4.39 15.47 -0.81
N ALA A 26 -3.22 15.01 -1.28
CA ALA A 26 -2.67 15.34 -2.58
C ALA A 26 -2.31 14.05 -3.33
N MET A 27 -2.76 13.94 -4.58
CA MET A 27 -2.68 12.71 -5.39
C MET A 27 -2.08 12.97 -6.77
N TYR A 28 -1.52 11.91 -7.36
CA TYR A 28 -1.24 11.84 -8.79
C TYR A 28 -2.56 11.75 -9.57
N GLY A 29 -2.86 12.78 -10.37
CA GLY A 29 -4.17 12.97 -11.03
C GLY A 29 -4.74 11.77 -11.79
N PRO A 30 -3.93 10.94 -12.48
CA PRO A 30 -4.43 9.75 -13.19
C PRO A 30 -4.90 8.59 -12.31
N LYS A 31 -4.52 8.51 -11.02
CA LYS A 31 -5.03 7.52 -10.05
C LYS A 31 -5.60 8.22 -8.82
N PRO A 32 -6.77 8.87 -8.94
CA PRO A 32 -7.32 9.72 -7.87
C PRO A 32 -8.10 8.87 -6.85
N PHE A 33 -7.42 7.92 -6.22
CA PHE A 33 -8.00 7.04 -5.22
C PHE A 33 -7.69 7.60 -3.83
N PRO A 34 -8.63 8.34 -3.20
CA PRO A 34 -8.35 9.07 -1.99
C PRO A 34 -8.15 8.16 -0.79
N GLU A 35 -8.56 6.90 -0.87
CA GLU A 35 -8.49 5.93 0.21
C GLU A 35 -7.80 4.66 -0.28
N ALA A 36 -7.01 4.03 0.58
CA ALA A 36 -6.41 2.73 0.31
C ALA A 36 -6.24 1.93 1.61
N LEU A 37 -6.15 0.61 1.50
CA LEU A 37 -5.72 -0.28 2.58
C LEU A 37 -4.37 -0.89 2.22
N LEU A 38 -3.34 -0.61 3.01
CA LEU A 38 -2.00 -1.18 2.89
C LEU A 38 -1.85 -2.33 3.90
N ILE A 39 -1.41 -3.49 3.42
CA ILE A 39 -1.19 -4.69 4.23
C ILE A 39 0.28 -5.12 4.04
N LEU A 40 1.04 -5.19 5.13
CA LEU A 40 2.41 -5.70 5.14
C LEU A 40 2.42 -7.13 5.66
N PHE A 41 3.18 -8.00 4.99
CA PHE A 41 3.34 -9.41 5.39
C PHE A 41 4.71 -9.66 6.03
N ASP A 42 4.81 -10.69 6.88
CA ASP A 42 6.02 -11.08 7.63
C ASP A 42 7.20 -11.53 6.76
N ASN A 43 6.96 -11.83 5.48
CA ASN A 43 7.98 -12.28 4.52
C ASN A 43 8.48 -11.17 3.59
N GLY A 44 8.12 -9.90 3.86
CA GLY A 44 8.54 -8.77 3.04
C GLY A 44 7.69 -8.53 1.79
N SER A 45 6.57 -9.24 1.61
CA SER A 45 5.58 -8.87 0.59
C SER A 45 4.55 -7.86 1.13
N TYR A 46 3.87 -7.16 0.25
CA TYR A 46 2.73 -6.31 0.62
C TYR A 46 1.55 -6.52 -0.33
N LYS A 47 0.36 -6.10 0.11
CA LYS A 47 -0.83 -5.91 -0.71
C LYS A 47 -1.32 -4.48 -0.48
N ILE A 48 -1.74 -3.80 -1.54
CA ILE A 48 -2.49 -2.55 -1.42
C ILE A 48 -3.77 -2.64 -2.23
N LEU A 49 -4.86 -2.15 -1.64
CA LEU A 49 -6.17 -2.07 -2.29
C LEU A 49 -6.70 -0.64 -2.23
N SER A 50 -7.27 -0.16 -3.31
CA SER A 50 -8.05 1.08 -3.39
C SER A 50 -9.17 0.92 -4.43
N PRO A 51 -10.08 1.89 -4.63
CA PRO A 51 -11.08 1.77 -5.68
C PRO A 51 -10.40 1.53 -7.03
N GLY A 52 -10.59 0.37 -7.65
CA GLY A 52 -10.02 0.06 -8.97
C GLY A 52 -8.51 -0.24 -9.01
N GLU A 53 -7.83 -0.40 -7.87
CA GLU A 53 -6.43 -0.84 -7.81
C GLU A 53 -6.30 -1.97 -6.77
N GLU A 54 -5.66 -3.05 -7.17
CA GLU A 54 -5.34 -4.18 -6.30
C GLU A 54 -4.07 -4.85 -6.81
N HIS A 55 -2.96 -4.61 -6.09
CA HIS A 55 -1.70 -5.23 -6.46
C HIS A 55 -0.88 -5.65 -5.25
N TYR A 56 0.09 -6.51 -5.57
CA TYR A 56 1.07 -7.01 -4.64
C TYR A 56 2.45 -6.48 -5.00
N GLY A 57 3.37 -6.59 -4.05
CA GLY A 57 4.76 -6.31 -4.31
C GLY A 57 5.65 -6.74 -3.15
N SER A 58 6.86 -6.22 -3.17
CA SER A 58 7.84 -6.39 -2.10
C SER A 58 8.11 -5.07 -1.41
N TYR A 59 8.40 -5.10 -0.12
CA TYR A 59 8.75 -3.93 0.67
C TYR A 59 10.04 -4.13 1.46
N VAL A 60 10.67 -3.01 1.81
CA VAL A 60 11.76 -2.94 2.79
C VAL A 60 11.39 -1.84 3.78
N SER A 61 11.30 -2.18 5.05
CA SER A 61 11.00 -1.25 6.13
C SER A 61 12.28 -0.88 6.89
N ALA A 62 12.42 0.40 7.25
CA ALA A 62 13.50 0.87 8.12
C ALA A 62 13.30 0.46 9.59
N THR A 63 12.07 0.07 9.97
CA THR A 63 11.71 -0.39 11.31
C THR A 63 11.02 -1.75 11.26
N ASP A 64 10.95 -2.43 12.40
CA ASP A 64 10.09 -3.60 12.56
C ASP A 64 8.63 -3.20 12.23
N PRO A 65 7.97 -3.85 11.26
CA PRO A 65 6.59 -3.52 10.85
C PRO A 65 5.56 -3.67 11.98
N SER A 66 5.86 -4.41 13.04
CA SER A 66 5.00 -4.50 14.23
C SER A 66 5.08 -3.27 15.15
N GLN A 67 6.03 -2.37 14.87
CA GLN A 67 6.18 -1.06 15.51
C GLN A 67 5.59 0.03 14.61
N PRO A 68 5.38 1.26 15.13
CA PRO A 68 4.98 2.38 14.28
C PRO A 68 5.87 2.51 13.04
N LEU A 69 5.24 2.60 11.88
CA LEU A 69 5.94 2.68 10.60
C LEU A 69 6.64 4.04 10.49
N HIS A 70 7.82 4.06 9.88
CA HIS A 70 8.59 5.29 9.67
C HIS A 70 8.95 5.49 8.21
N HIS A 71 9.75 4.61 7.62
CA HIS A 71 10.18 4.71 6.23
C HIS A 71 10.12 3.35 5.57
N ILE A 72 9.39 3.26 4.46
CA ILE A 72 9.20 2.01 3.74
C ILE A 72 9.35 2.25 2.24
N ALA A 73 10.19 1.45 1.61
CA ALA A 73 10.31 1.37 0.17
C ALA A 73 9.50 0.19 -0.35
N PHE A 74 8.71 0.40 -1.39
CA PHE A 74 7.89 -0.60 -2.06
C PHE A 74 8.30 -0.72 -3.52
N LEU A 75 8.26 -1.94 -4.02
CA LEU A 75 8.35 -2.28 -5.44
C LEU A 75 7.16 -3.16 -5.78
N SER A 76 6.27 -2.66 -6.65
CA SER A 76 5.14 -3.47 -7.10
C SER A 76 5.62 -4.64 -7.94
N TRP A 77 4.91 -5.76 -7.88
CA TRP A 77 5.09 -6.81 -8.86
C TRP A 77 4.37 -6.41 -10.16
N PRO A 78 4.81 -6.90 -11.33
CA PRO A 78 4.12 -6.67 -12.59
C PRO A 78 2.62 -6.97 -12.51
N SER A 79 1.79 -5.97 -12.77
CA SER A 79 0.33 -6.09 -12.78
C SER A 79 -0.30 -5.19 -13.84
N SER A 80 -1.61 -5.36 -14.09
CA SER A 80 -2.38 -4.48 -14.97
C SER A 80 -2.36 -3.02 -14.52
N ASP A 81 -2.19 -2.77 -13.22
CA ASP A 81 -2.15 -1.43 -12.65
C ASP A 81 -0.91 -0.64 -13.09
N TRP A 82 0.10 -1.35 -13.60
CA TRP A 82 1.42 -0.83 -13.96
C TRP A 82 1.88 -1.30 -15.35
N GLU A 83 0.94 -1.60 -16.25
CA GLU A 83 1.23 -2.03 -17.63
C GLU A 83 2.16 -3.26 -17.70
N SER A 84 1.97 -4.22 -16.80
CA SER A 84 2.83 -5.40 -16.63
C SER A 84 4.29 -5.04 -16.31
N ASN A 85 4.50 -3.93 -15.61
CA ASN A 85 5.82 -3.43 -15.19
C ASN A 85 5.83 -3.09 -13.69
N VAL A 86 6.97 -2.63 -13.18
CA VAL A 86 7.20 -2.37 -11.76
C VAL A 86 7.20 -0.87 -11.48
N ALA A 87 6.39 -0.45 -10.52
CA ALA A 87 6.40 0.88 -9.93
C ALA A 87 7.16 0.86 -8.60
N SER A 88 7.83 1.96 -8.28
CA SER A 88 8.45 2.14 -6.97
C SER A 88 7.70 3.20 -6.17
N HIS A 89 7.41 2.87 -4.92
CA HIS A 89 6.84 3.82 -3.97
C HIS A 89 7.78 3.94 -2.79
N THR A 90 7.90 5.14 -2.24
CA THR A 90 8.53 5.34 -0.94
C THR A 90 7.59 6.12 -0.06
N LEU A 91 7.14 5.51 1.04
CA LEU A 91 6.29 6.17 2.03
C LEU A 91 7.13 6.50 3.26
N THR A 92 7.00 7.74 3.74
CA THR A 92 7.54 8.16 5.03
C THR A 92 6.38 8.62 5.90
N PHE A 93 6.25 7.99 7.06
CA PHE A 93 5.21 8.22 8.05
C PHE A 93 5.74 9.04 9.22
N GLU A 94 4.90 9.92 9.75
CA GLU A 94 5.12 10.67 11.00
C GLU A 94 4.15 10.14 12.07
N PRO A 95 4.57 9.18 12.92
CA PRO A 95 3.67 8.53 13.87
C PRO A 95 2.94 9.49 14.81
N ALA A 96 3.57 10.62 15.18
CA ALA A 96 2.97 11.57 16.12
C ALA A 96 1.74 12.28 15.53
N THR A 97 1.78 12.59 14.23
CA THR A 97 0.69 13.30 13.54
C THR A 97 -0.18 12.37 12.69
N ARG A 98 0.29 11.14 12.46
CA ARG A 98 -0.23 10.17 11.50
C ARG A 98 -0.23 10.67 10.07
N ALA A 99 0.57 11.69 9.75
CA ALA A 99 0.76 12.11 8.38
C ALA A 99 1.70 11.15 7.65
N PHE A 100 1.59 11.09 6.32
CA PHE A 100 2.59 10.45 5.49
C PHE A 100 2.85 11.27 4.23
N ILE A 101 4.06 11.14 3.70
CA ILE A 101 4.43 11.55 2.35
C ILE A 101 4.76 10.32 1.53
N GLN A 102 4.46 10.37 0.24
CA GLN A 102 4.79 9.33 -0.72
C GLN A 102 5.51 9.93 -1.92
N THR A 103 6.55 9.24 -2.37
CA THR A 103 7.14 9.44 -3.69
C THR A 103 6.78 8.23 -4.56
N LEU A 104 6.15 8.48 -5.72
CA LEU A 104 5.82 7.46 -6.72
C LEU A 104 6.73 7.63 -7.94
N LEU A 105 7.43 6.58 -8.33
CA LEU A 105 8.16 6.48 -9.58
C LEU A 105 7.47 5.46 -10.48
N LEU A 106 6.94 5.94 -11.61
CA LEU A 106 6.25 5.10 -12.58
C LEU A 106 7.24 4.40 -13.53
N PRO A 107 6.88 3.20 -14.04
CA PRO A 107 7.67 2.55 -15.07
C PRO A 107 7.89 3.49 -16.27
N GLY A 108 9.16 3.67 -16.67
CA GLY A 108 9.52 4.50 -17.83
C GLY A 108 9.36 6.00 -17.66
N ALA A 109 8.90 6.50 -16.51
CA ALA A 109 8.80 7.93 -16.22
C ALA A 109 9.93 8.36 -15.27
N PRO A 110 10.81 9.29 -15.68
CA PRO A 110 11.97 9.67 -14.87
C PRO A 110 11.63 10.67 -13.74
N VAL A 111 10.43 11.27 -13.76
CA VAL A 111 10.03 12.31 -12.82
C VAL A 111 9.14 11.68 -11.73
N PRO A 112 9.57 11.72 -10.45
CA PRO A 112 8.74 11.22 -9.37
C PRO A 112 7.52 12.10 -9.10
N HIS A 113 6.42 11.48 -8.65
CA HIS A 113 5.21 12.16 -8.23
C HIS A 113 5.10 12.16 -6.71
N ALA A 114 4.99 13.35 -6.12
CA ALA A 114 4.75 13.51 -4.69
C ALA A 114 3.26 13.37 -4.38
N GLN A 115 2.95 12.62 -3.33
CA GLN A 115 1.63 12.50 -2.75
C GLN A 115 1.74 12.63 -1.23
N HIS A 116 0.66 12.98 -0.55
CA HIS A 116 0.65 12.99 0.91
C HIS A 116 -0.76 12.76 1.45
N GLY A 117 -0.83 12.41 2.72
CA GLY A 117 -2.09 12.09 3.36
C GLY A 117 -1.95 11.79 4.84
N TYR A 118 -2.94 11.11 5.37
CA TYR A 118 -2.98 10.62 6.74
C TYR A 118 -3.23 9.11 6.77
N THR A 119 -2.70 8.46 7.80
CA THR A 119 -2.85 7.02 8.02
C THR A 119 -3.57 6.73 9.32
N GLU A 120 -4.18 5.56 9.40
CA GLU A 120 -4.67 5.00 10.64
C GLU A 120 -4.45 3.49 10.65
N THR A 121 -3.76 3.01 11.70
CA THR A 121 -3.52 1.59 11.91
C THR A 121 -4.82 0.85 12.15
N VAL A 122 -5.00 -0.25 11.43
CA VAL A 122 -6.07 -1.21 11.65
C VAL A 122 -5.60 -2.22 12.71
N GLU A 123 -6.39 -2.38 13.76
CA GLU A 123 -6.12 -3.34 14.83
C GLU A 123 -6.23 -4.79 14.32
N GLU A 124 -5.54 -5.71 15.00
CA GLU A 124 -5.57 -7.16 14.69
C GLU A 124 -5.23 -7.49 13.22
N PRO A 125 -4.01 -7.19 12.73
CA PRO A 125 -3.64 -7.38 11.33
C PRO A 125 -3.88 -8.80 10.82
N ALA A 126 -3.72 -9.81 11.67
CA ALA A 126 -3.94 -11.22 11.34
C ALA A 126 -5.41 -11.57 11.00
N SER A 127 -6.36 -10.68 11.30
CA SER A 127 -7.80 -10.88 11.04
C SER A 127 -8.26 -10.36 9.67
N VAL A 128 -7.39 -9.66 8.91
CA VAL A 128 -7.77 -9.06 7.62
C VAL A 128 -8.16 -10.13 6.61
N ASP A 129 -9.31 -9.94 5.96
CA ASP A 129 -9.73 -10.80 4.85
C ASP A 129 -8.96 -10.42 3.58
N LEU A 130 -7.98 -11.25 3.22
CA LEU A 130 -7.13 -11.03 2.04
C LEU A 130 -7.87 -11.26 0.71
N SER A 131 -9.08 -11.81 0.74
CA SER A 131 -9.93 -12.05 -0.43
C SER A 131 -11.02 -11.00 -0.63
N ALA A 132 -11.18 -10.08 0.32
CA ALA A 132 -12.18 -9.03 0.24
C ALA A 132 -11.90 -8.07 -0.93
N SER A 133 -12.96 -7.69 -1.64
CA SER A 133 -12.92 -6.60 -2.62
C SER A 133 -12.72 -5.25 -1.92
N TRP A 134 -12.39 -4.22 -2.69
CA TRP A 134 -12.32 -2.86 -2.15
C TRP A 134 -13.63 -2.42 -1.47
N GLU A 135 -14.78 -2.73 -2.07
CA GLU A 135 -16.09 -2.38 -1.52
C GLU A 135 -16.31 -3.02 -0.14
N GLN A 136 -15.97 -4.31 -0.02
CA GLN A 136 -16.05 -5.03 1.25
C GLN A 136 -15.08 -4.46 2.28
N VAL A 137 -13.83 -4.16 1.89
CA VAL A 137 -12.83 -3.49 2.73
C VAL A 137 -13.36 -2.14 3.22
N ARG A 138 -13.97 -1.34 2.34
CA ARG A 138 -14.48 -0.01 2.68
C ARG A 138 -15.67 -0.08 3.64
N GLU A 139 -16.50 -1.12 3.54
CA GLU A 139 -17.57 -1.40 4.50
C GLU A 139 -17.02 -1.89 5.84
N THR A 140 -16.13 -2.89 5.84
CA THR A 140 -15.54 -3.47 7.05
C THR A 140 -14.80 -2.43 7.89
N TYR A 141 -14.04 -1.55 7.24
CA TYR A 141 -13.23 -0.52 7.92
C TYR A 141 -13.85 0.88 7.82
N ALA A 142 -15.17 0.98 7.57
CA ALA A 142 -15.84 2.26 7.37
C ALA A 142 -15.53 3.27 8.49
N ALA A 143 -15.61 2.84 9.75
CA ALA A 143 -15.33 3.71 10.89
C ALA A 143 -13.89 4.25 10.92
N VAL A 144 -12.92 3.52 10.40
CA VAL A 144 -11.51 3.95 10.29
C VAL A 144 -11.41 5.04 9.20
N PHE A 145 -11.98 4.78 8.04
CA PHE A 145 -11.97 5.75 6.93
C PHE A 145 -12.75 7.03 7.26
N GLU A 146 -13.84 6.97 8.02
CA GLU A 146 -14.56 8.16 8.49
C GLU A 146 -13.71 9.00 9.45
N ARG A 147 -12.93 8.39 10.35
CA ARG A 147 -12.00 9.14 11.23
C ARG A 147 -10.89 9.82 10.44
N LEU A 148 -10.39 9.16 9.39
CA LEU A 148 -9.44 9.77 8.46
C LEU A 148 -10.04 10.96 7.72
N LEU A 149 -11.28 10.84 7.24
CA LEU A 149 -12.01 11.94 6.61
C LEU A 149 -12.21 13.12 7.57
N ASP A 150 -12.63 12.86 8.80
CA ASP A 150 -12.78 13.87 9.84
C ASP A 150 -11.46 14.62 10.11
N ARG A 151 -10.33 13.89 10.11
CA ARG A 151 -9.00 14.49 10.28
C ARG A 151 -8.64 15.43 9.13
N VAL A 152 -8.91 15.01 7.89
CA VAL A 152 -8.63 15.82 6.69
C VAL A 152 -9.48 17.08 6.64
N THR A 153 -10.71 17.03 7.15
CA THR A 153 -11.65 18.15 7.08
C THR A 153 -11.54 19.16 8.22
N ARG A 154 -10.94 18.76 9.36
CA ARG A 154 -10.77 19.61 10.55
C ARG A 154 -9.34 20.13 10.77
N GLY A 155 -8.36 19.58 10.05
CA GLY A 155 -6.97 20.05 10.02
C GLY A 155 -6.77 21.16 9.00
#